data_AF-A0A933NBT5-F1
#
_entry.id   AF-A0A933NBT5-F1
#
_cell.length_a   1.000
_cell.length_b   1.000
_cell.length_c   1.000
_cell.angle_alpha   90.00
_cell.angle_beta   90.00
_cell.angle_gamma   90.00
#
_symmetry.space_group_name_H-M   'P 1'
#
loop_
_entity.id
_entity.type
_entity.pdbx_description
1 polymer ?
#
loop_
_entity_poly.entity_id
_entity_poly.type
_entity_poly.pdbx_seq_one_letter_code
_entity_poly.pdbx_strand_id
1 'polypeptide(L)'
;KLAKEIPRGHRSIADHLLRAASNTALLLAEGANRRRNARKRQRFVESRGECAEVAAAADLLLVLDIGSPTDAETADSADSPTQLTSRGRARARACEA
;
A
#
# COMPACT_ATOMS: atom_id res chain seq x y z
N LYS A 1 -9.74 -3.68 -9.58
CA LYS A 1 -10.79 -4.70 -9.80
C LYS A 1 -11.65 -4.71 -8.55
N LEU A 2 -11.10 -5.11 -7.40
CA LEU A 2 -11.44 -4.68 -6.03
C LEU A 2 -12.45 -3.52 -5.87
N ALA A 3 -12.07 -2.26 -6.10
CA ALA A 3 -12.97 -1.11 -5.85
C ALA A 3 -14.30 -1.10 -6.64
N LYS A 4 -14.40 -1.85 -7.75
CA LYS A 4 -15.63 -2.00 -8.52
C LYS A 4 -16.56 -3.07 -7.95
N GLU A 5 -16.00 -4.02 -7.20
CA GLU A 5 -16.72 -5.15 -6.60
C GLU A 5 -17.29 -4.78 -5.22
N ILE A 6 -16.80 -3.69 -4.62
CA ILE A 6 -17.35 -3.14 -3.38
C ILE A 6 -18.80 -2.67 -3.62
N PRO A 7 -19.77 -3.18 -2.84
CA PRO A 7 -21.18 -2.77 -2.93
C PRO A 7 -21.37 -1.27 -2.80
N ARG A 8 -22.43 -0.74 -3.44
CA ARG A 8 -22.75 0.70 -3.42
C ARG A 8 -22.98 1.28 -2.01
N GLY A 9 -23.30 0.46 -1.01
CA GLY A 9 -23.41 0.89 0.38
C GLY A 9 -22.07 1.28 1.03
N HIS A 10 -20.94 0.85 0.44
CA HIS A 10 -19.59 1.01 1.02
C HIS A 10 -18.66 1.81 0.10
N ARG A 11 -19.21 2.74 -0.69
CA ARG A 11 -18.43 3.56 -1.64
C ARG A 11 -17.37 4.42 -0.96
N SER A 12 -17.60 4.84 0.28
CA SER A 12 -16.59 5.54 1.08
C SER A 12 -15.29 4.74 1.21
N ILE A 13 -15.38 3.43 1.46
CA ILE A 13 -14.22 2.54 1.55
C ILE A 13 -13.57 2.36 0.16
N ALA A 14 -14.38 2.17 -0.88
CA ALA A 14 -13.89 2.06 -2.25
C ALA A 14 -13.14 3.32 -2.71
N ASP A 15 -13.68 4.49 -2.41
CA ASP A 15 -13.10 5.78 -2.78
C ASP A 15 -11.83 6.05 -1.96
N HIS A 16 -11.80 5.71 -0.67
CA HIS A 16 -10.60 5.81 0.16
C HIS A 16 -9.49 4.90 -0.34
N LEU A 17 -9.81 3.64 -0.67
CA LEU A 17 -8.87 2.68 -1.23
C LEU A 17 -8.26 3.18 -2.55
N LEU A 18 -9.09 3.69 -3.46
CA LEU A 18 -8.62 4.24 -4.74
C LEU A 18 -7.76 5.49 -4.54
N ARG A 19 -8.15 6.38 -3.63
CA ARG A 19 -7.39 7.59 -3.30
C ARG A 19 -6.01 7.23 -2.74
N ALA A 20 -5.96 6.37 -1.73
CA ALA A 20 -4.71 5.98 -1.07
C ALA A 20 -3.77 5.24 -2.04
N ALA A 21 -4.31 4.33 -2.86
CA ALA A 21 -3.54 3.63 -3.88
C ALA A 21 -2.96 4.60 -4.92
N SER A 22 -3.76 5.58 -5.36
CA SER A 22 -3.30 6.60 -6.32
C SER A 22 -2.22 7.49 -5.70
N ASN A 23 -2.42 7.95 -4.46
CA ASN A 23 -1.46 8.78 -3.74
C ASN A 23 -0.13 8.06 -3.51
N THR A 24 -0.14 6.76 -3.22
CA THR A 24 1.08 5.95 -3.07
C THR A 24 2.00 6.10 -4.29
N ALA A 25 1.45 5.93 -5.50
CA ALA A 25 2.20 6.05 -6.75
C ALA A 25 2.61 7.50 -7.06
N LEU A 26 1.72 8.47 -6.83
CA LEU A 26 2.01 9.89 -7.07
C LEU A 26 3.13 10.41 -6.16
N LEU A 27 3.14 10.03 -4.89
CA LEU A 27 4.18 10.41 -3.92
C LEU A 27 5.53 9.74 -4.23
N LEU A 28 5.53 8.49 -4.72
CA LEU A 28 6.75 7.84 -5.22
C LEU A 28 7.33 8.62 -6.40
N ALA A 29 6.51 8.92 -7.40
CA ALA A 29 6.92 9.67 -8.57
C ALA A 29 7.42 11.07 -8.18
N GLU A 30 6.74 11.75 -7.27
CA GLU A 30 7.16 13.06 -6.78
C GLU A 30 8.51 12.98 -6.05
N GLY A 31 8.66 12.03 -5.12
CA GLY A 31 9.88 11.80 -4.37
C GLY A 31 11.07 11.48 -5.26
N ALA A 32 10.88 10.65 -6.29
CA ALA A 32 11.90 10.31 -7.27
C ALA A 32 12.43 11.54 -8.03
N ASN A 33 11.58 12.54 -8.28
CA ASN A 33 11.90 13.76 -9.01
C ASN A 33 12.39 14.93 -8.11
N ARG A 34 12.45 14.78 -6.78
CA ARG A 34 12.96 15.83 -5.90
C ARG A 34 14.50 15.89 -5.91
N ARG A 35 15.05 17.10 -6.06
CA ARG A 35 16.51 17.37 -6.01
C ARG A 35 17.11 17.32 -4.60
N ARG A 36 16.34 17.70 -3.57
CA ARG A 36 16.84 17.76 -2.18
C ARG A 36 16.49 16.48 -1.42
N ASN A 37 17.50 15.89 -0.78
CA ASN A 37 17.37 14.63 -0.04
C ASN A 37 16.29 14.65 1.05
N ALA A 38 16.16 15.75 1.79
CA ALA A 38 15.14 15.88 2.84
C ALA A 38 13.71 15.76 2.27
N ARG A 39 13.40 16.48 1.18
CA ARG A 39 12.08 16.44 0.54
C ARG A 39 11.80 15.10 -0.14
N LYS A 40 12.83 14.46 -0.69
CA LYS A 40 12.74 13.09 -1.24
C LYS A 40 12.39 12.07 -0.16
N ARG A 41 13.10 12.10 0.97
CA ARG A 41 12.83 11.23 2.13
C ARG A 41 11.40 11.42 2.64
N GLN A 42 10.95 12.66 2.78
CA GLN A 42 9.58 12.95 3.21
C GLN A 42 8.54 12.29 2.30
N ARG A 43 8.64 12.44 0.97
CA ARG A 43 7.67 11.85 0.04
C ARG A 43 7.64 10.32 0.05
N PHE A 44 8.78 9.67 0.26
CA PHE A 44 8.81 8.22 0.41
C PHE A 44 8.21 7.75 1.73
N VAL A 45 8.36 8.51 2.82
CA VAL A 45 7.68 8.23 4.09
C VAL A 45 6.17 8.38 3.95
N GLU A 46 5.70 9.45 3.32
CA GLU A 46 4.27 9.68 3.06
C GLU A 46 3.68 8.61 2.14
N SER A 47 4.39 8.24 1.06
CA SER A 47 3.98 7.15 0.16
C SER A 47 3.81 5.83 0.90
N ARG A 48 4.73 5.51 1.82
CA ARG A 48 4.61 4.30 2.65
C ARG A 48 3.39 4.38 3.58
N GLY A 49 3.07 5.56 4.10
CA GLY A 49 1.85 5.79 4.89
C GLY A 49 0.58 5.51 4.09
N GLU A 50 0.49 6.05 2.87
CA GLU A 50 -0.64 5.79 1.96
C GLU A 50 -0.73 4.31 1.59
N CYS A 51 0.39 3.61 1.44
CA CYS A 51 0.39 2.16 1.22
C CYS A 51 -0.19 1.39 2.42
N ALA A 52 0.12 1.83 3.64
CA ALA A 52 -0.45 1.23 4.84
C ALA A 52 -1.96 1.51 4.96
N GLU A 53 -2.43 2.68 4.52
CA GLU A 53 -3.86 2.97 4.42
C GLU A 53 -4.58 2.04 3.42
N VAL A 54 -3.94 1.69 2.30
CA VAL A 54 -4.50 0.70 1.35
C VAL A 54 -4.65 -0.66 2.01
N ALA A 55 -3.63 -1.13 2.74
CA ALA A 55 -3.67 -2.39 3.47
C ALA A 55 -4.80 -2.39 4.52
N ALA A 56 -4.86 -1.34 5.36
CA ALA A 56 -5.91 -1.20 6.36
C ALA A 56 -7.32 -1.13 5.74
N ALA A 57 -7.48 -0.50 4.57
CA ALA A 57 -8.75 -0.48 3.85
C ALA A 57 -9.14 -1.87 3.32
N ALA A 58 -8.17 -2.68 2.89
CA ALA A 58 -8.40 -4.07 2.48
C ALA A 58 -8.77 -4.95 3.69
N ASP A 59 -8.07 -4.81 4.81
CA ASP A 59 -8.39 -5.51 6.06
C ASP A 59 -9.80 -5.16 6.54
N LEU A 60 -10.21 -3.90 6.39
CA LEU A 60 -11.57 -3.47 6.74
C LEU A 60 -12.62 -4.15 5.86
N LEU A 61 -12.34 -4.37 4.57
CA LEU A 61 -13.26 -5.11 3.69
C LEU A 61 -13.40 -6.57 4.13
N LEU A 62 -12.30 -7.20 4.56
CA LEU A 62 -12.30 -8.56 5.11
C LEU A 62 -13.11 -8.66 6.40
N VAL A 63 -12.84 -7.80 7.37
CA VAL A 63 -13.51 -7.82 8.68
C VAL A 63 -15.02 -7.57 8.57
N LEU A 64 -15.43 -6.77 7.59
CA LEU A 64 -16.84 -6.46 7.34
C LEU A 64 -17.53 -7.44 6.39
N ASP A 65 -16.82 -8.46 5.90
CA ASP A 65 -17.31 -9.43 4.90
C ASP A 65 -17.85 -8.74 3.62
N ILE A 66 -17.14 -7.69 3.17
CA ILE A 66 -17.51 -6.85 2.03
C ILE A 66 -16.67 -7.24 0.81
N GLY A 67 -17.30 -7.94 -0.13
CA GLY A 67 -16.67 -8.37 -1.40
C GLY A 67 -16.66 -9.89 -1.55
N SER A 68 -16.23 -10.41 -2.70
CA SER A 68 -16.06 -11.86 -2.85
C SER A 68 -14.71 -12.28 -2.22
N PRO A 69 -14.63 -13.46 -1.57
CA PRO A 69 -13.41 -13.92 -0.89
C PRO A 69 -12.19 -14.07 -1.81
N THR A 70 -12.42 -14.12 -3.13
CA THR A 70 -11.40 -14.38 -4.15
C THR A 70 -10.29 -13.32 -4.26
N ASP A 71 -10.52 -12.08 -3.84
CA ASP A 71 -9.56 -10.98 -4.03
C ASP A 71 -8.80 -10.57 -2.76
N ALA A 72 -9.32 -10.92 -1.59
CA ALA A 72 -8.75 -10.47 -0.31
C ALA A 72 -7.55 -11.32 0.14
N GLU A 73 -7.50 -12.58 -0.24
CA GLU A 73 -6.34 -13.47 0.00
C GLU A 73 -5.06 -12.99 -0.71
N THR A 74 -5.19 -12.20 -1.78
CA THR A 74 -4.02 -11.68 -2.51
C THR A 74 -3.30 -10.60 -1.71
N ALA A 75 -4.02 -9.81 -0.90
CA ALA A 75 -3.44 -8.77 -0.06
C ALA A 75 -2.62 -9.37 1.10
N ASP A 76 -3.11 -10.45 1.70
CA ASP A 76 -2.44 -11.15 2.81
C ASP A 76 -1.17 -11.88 2.35
N SER A 77 -1.16 -12.43 1.13
CA SER A 77 0.03 -13.07 0.56
C SER A 77 1.23 -12.12 0.36
N ALA A 78 0.97 -10.81 0.23
CA ALA A 78 1.99 -9.79 0.02
C ALA A 78 2.71 -9.38 1.32
N ASP A 79 2.10 -9.61 2.49
CA ASP A 79 2.66 -9.25 3.80
C ASP A 79 3.29 -10.46 4.53
N SER A 80 3.31 -11.63 3.90
CA SER A 80 4.08 -12.76 4.43
C SER A 80 5.59 -12.40 4.44
N PRO A 81 6.27 -12.41 5.61
CA PRO A 81 7.69 -12.02 5.74
C PRO A 81 8.67 -12.97 5.03
N THR A 82 8.16 -13.91 4.23
CA THR A 82 8.87 -15.10 3.75
C THR A 82 9.50 -14.91 2.36
N GLN A 83 9.21 -13.82 1.64
CA GLN A 83 9.69 -13.62 0.25
C GLN A 83 10.85 -12.60 0.12
N LEU A 84 11.56 -12.29 1.21
CA LEU A 84 12.82 -11.54 1.10
C LEU A 84 13.92 -12.47 0.59
N THR A 85 14.04 -12.56 -0.73
CA THR A 85 15.16 -13.22 -1.43
C THR A 85 16.49 -12.77 -0.81
N SER A 86 17.50 -13.65 -0.80
CA SER A 86 18.79 -13.43 -0.11
C SER A 86 19.48 -12.09 -0.43
N ARG A 87 19.19 -11.49 -1.59
CA ARG A 87 19.65 -10.14 -1.98
C ARG A 87 18.96 -8.99 -1.23
N GLY A 88 17.70 -9.16 -0.84
CA GLY A 88 16.92 -8.15 -0.11
C GLY A 88 17.37 -7.98 1.35
N ARG A 89 17.79 -9.05 2.03
CA ARG A 89 18.33 -8.98 3.42
C ARG A 89 19.62 -8.18 3.52
N ALA A 90 20.48 -8.27 2.51
CA ALA A 90 21.76 -7.56 2.49
C ALA A 90 21.59 -6.04 2.38
N ARG A 91 20.58 -5.56 1.63
CA ARG A 91 20.32 -4.12 1.48
C ARG A 91 19.57 -3.50 2.66
N ALA A 92 18.68 -4.24 3.31
CA ALA A 92 17.97 -3.73 4.50
C ALA A 92 18.94 -3.47 5.67
N ARG A 93 19.90 -4.38 5.92
CA ARG A 93 20.92 -4.22 6.97
C ARG A 93 21.94 -3.11 6.70
N ALA A 94 22.15 -2.74 5.44
CA ALA A 94 23.08 -1.66 5.07
C ALA A 94 22.49 -0.25 5.30
N CYS A 95 21.18 -0.13 5.55
CA CYS A 95 20.52 1.14 5.86
C CYS A 95 20.38 1.41 7.37
N GLU A 96 20.69 0.43 8.22
CA GLU A 96 20.61 0.53 9.69
C GLU A 96 21.98 0.76 10.37
N ALA A 97 23.06 0.91 9.59
CA ALA A 97 24.41 1.25 10.03
C ALA A 97 24.80 2.65 9.55
#